data_AF-A0A327NY35-F1
#
_entry.id   AF-A0A327NY35-F1
#
_cell.length_a   1.000
_cell.length_b   1.000
_cell.length_c   1.000
_cell.angle_alpha   90.00
_cell.angle_beta   90.00
_cell.angle_gamma   90.00
#
_symmetry.space_group_name_H-M   'P 1'
#
loop_
_entity.id
_entity.type
_entity.pdbx_description
1 polymer ?
#
loop_
_entity_poly.entity_id
_entity_poly.type
_entity_poly.pdbx_seq_one_letter_code
_entity_poly.pdbx_strand_id
1 'polypeptide(L)'
;MQNRTESLLQQLSQRILILDGAMGTMIQRYTLTEEDFRTPELADHPKSLKGNNDLLSLSKPQIIKNIHAEYFKAGADIIETNTFSATTIAQADYDLSHLAYTINFESAKLAREVADEFTAQNPTKPRFVAGAIGPTNRTASLSPDVNDPGYRAITFDQLAEAYAEQVRGLLAGGADIILVETIFDTLNAKAALYAIQDVYEERNIPLDPKEGGIPIMISGTITDASGRTLSGQTTEAFLISISHVPLLSVGLNCALGAKELRPYLKVLANKAPFFVSAYPNAGLPNEFGQYDQGANEMADQVRDFLKEGMLNILGGCCGTTPEHISALAHMAANFQPRKLQEEELEETLD
;
A
#
# COMPACT_ATOMS: atom_id res chain seq x y z
N MET A 1 -10.89 -21.96 -13.46
CA MET A 1 -10.90 -20.95 -12.39
C MET A 1 -10.54 -19.65 -13.05
N GLN A 2 -11.36 -18.61 -12.90
CA GLN A 2 -11.05 -17.27 -13.42
C GLN A 2 -9.74 -16.79 -12.76
N ASN A 3 -8.87 -16.12 -13.52
CA ASN A 3 -7.63 -15.59 -12.95
C ASN A 3 -7.99 -14.56 -11.85
N ARG A 4 -7.30 -14.55 -10.71
CA ARG A 4 -7.57 -13.58 -9.61
C ARG A 4 -7.45 -12.14 -10.10
N THR A 5 -6.51 -11.88 -11.02
CA THR A 5 -6.38 -10.58 -11.69
C THR A 5 -7.65 -10.21 -12.48
N GLU A 6 -8.18 -11.14 -13.29
CA GLU A 6 -9.43 -10.91 -14.03
C GLU A 6 -10.61 -10.64 -13.09
N SER A 7 -10.68 -11.38 -11.98
CA SER A 7 -11.71 -11.17 -10.96
C SER A 7 -11.59 -9.79 -10.31
N LEU A 8 -10.38 -9.34 -9.99
CA LEU A 8 -10.12 -8.01 -9.44
C LEU A 8 -10.55 -6.90 -10.43
N LEU A 9 -10.12 -6.99 -11.69
CA LEU A 9 -10.48 -6.04 -12.73
C LEU A 9 -12.00 -5.97 -12.94
N GLN A 10 -12.66 -7.14 -12.92
CA GLN A 10 -14.11 -7.22 -13.01
C GLN A 10 -14.78 -6.49 -11.82
N GLN A 11 -14.33 -6.73 -10.58
CA GLN A 11 -14.90 -6.08 -9.41
C GLN A 11 -14.72 -4.55 -9.45
N LEU A 12 -13.54 -4.05 -9.84
CA LEU A 12 -13.23 -2.61 -9.95
C LEU A 12 -14.12 -1.87 -10.95
N SER A 13 -14.52 -2.55 -12.03
CA SER A 13 -15.45 -1.97 -13.03
C SER A 13 -16.89 -1.91 -12.54
N GLN A 14 -17.26 -2.71 -11.55
CA GLN A 14 -18.65 -2.84 -11.07
C GLN A 14 -18.94 -2.04 -9.80
N ARG A 15 -17.94 -1.89 -8.92
CA ARG A 15 -18.11 -1.24 -7.63
C ARG A 15 -16.80 -0.67 -7.11
N ILE A 16 -16.92 0.17 -6.09
CA ILE A 16 -15.77 0.66 -5.33
C ILE A 16 -15.28 -0.47 -4.43
N LEU A 17 -13.99 -0.77 -4.50
CA LEU A 17 -13.35 -1.74 -3.62
C LEU A 17 -12.85 -1.07 -2.34
N ILE A 18 -12.91 -1.82 -1.25
CA ILE A 18 -12.47 -1.36 0.06
C ILE A 18 -11.09 -1.96 0.37
N LEU A 19 -10.09 -1.10 0.47
CA LEU A 19 -8.79 -1.42 1.07
C LEU A 19 -8.92 -1.38 2.60
N ASP A 20 -8.09 -2.11 3.31
CA ASP A 20 -8.14 -2.17 4.78
C ASP A 20 -7.61 -0.89 5.44
N GLY A 21 -7.35 -0.98 6.75
CA GLY A 21 -6.89 0.12 7.58
C GLY A 21 -5.47 -0.10 8.11
N ALA A 22 -5.06 0.71 9.08
CA ALA A 22 -3.70 0.65 9.61
C ALA A 22 -3.37 -0.61 10.43
N MET A 23 -2.54 -1.49 9.85
CA MET A 23 -1.88 -2.62 10.54
C MET A 23 -1.16 -2.16 11.82
N GLY A 24 -0.35 -1.11 11.74
CA GLY A 24 0.40 -0.58 12.89
C GLY A 24 -0.50 -0.12 14.05
N THR A 25 -1.62 0.54 13.74
CA THR A 25 -2.61 0.97 14.76
C THR A 25 -3.25 -0.24 15.45
N MET A 26 -3.48 -1.32 14.72
CA MET A 26 -4.05 -2.54 15.29
C MET A 26 -3.03 -3.31 16.15
N ILE A 27 -1.76 -3.38 15.72
CA ILE A 27 -0.68 -4.00 16.50
C ILE A 27 -0.49 -3.29 17.85
N GLN A 28 -0.57 -1.96 17.90
CA GLN A 28 -0.42 -1.18 19.12
C GLN A 28 -1.42 -1.58 20.24
N ARG A 29 -2.58 -2.16 19.90
CA ARG A 29 -3.58 -2.63 20.87
C ARG A 29 -3.15 -3.88 21.65
N TYR A 30 -2.18 -4.63 21.17
CA TYR A 30 -1.73 -5.89 21.77
C TYR A 30 -0.71 -5.71 22.90
N THR A 31 -0.30 -4.48 23.23
CA THR A 31 0.65 -4.15 24.32
C THR A 31 1.93 -5.03 24.30
N LEU A 32 2.53 -5.18 23.12
CA LEU A 32 3.66 -6.08 22.89
C LEU A 32 4.95 -5.62 23.59
N THR A 33 5.72 -6.61 24.04
CA THR A 33 7.04 -6.45 24.68
C THR A 33 8.16 -6.81 23.72
N GLU A 34 9.42 -6.54 24.08
CA GLU A 34 10.60 -6.89 23.26
C GLU A 34 10.63 -8.38 22.88
N GLU A 35 10.27 -9.27 23.82
CA GLU A 35 10.27 -10.72 23.57
C GLU A 35 9.26 -11.15 22.52
N ASP A 36 8.20 -10.36 22.31
CA ASP A 36 7.20 -10.68 21.30
C ASP A 36 7.71 -10.49 19.87
N PHE A 37 8.78 -9.71 19.68
CA PHE A 37 9.41 -9.48 18.38
C PHE A 37 10.52 -10.52 18.09
N ARG A 38 10.82 -11.43 19.02
CA ARG A 38 11.90 -12.42 18.86
C ARG A 38 11.33 -13.76 18.43
N THR A 39 11.86 -14.32 17.34
CA THR A 39 11.71 -15.75 17.04
C THR A 39 12.70 -16.55 17.90
N PRO A 40 12.56 -17.89 18.02
CA PRO A 40 13.55 -18.70 18.73
C PRO A 40 14.99 -18.50 18.24
N GLU A 41 15.19 -18.26 16.95
CA GLU A 41 16.49 -18.00 16.33
C GLU A 41 17.05 -16.61 16.67
N LEU A 42 16.19 -15.67 17.07
CA LEU A 42 16.53 -14.29 17.42
C LEU A 42 16.50 -14.05 18.93
N ALA A 43 16.41 -15.10 19.76
CA ALA A 43 16.35 -14.98 21.22
C ALA A 43 17.50 -14.12 21.77
N ASP A 44 18.74 -14.41 21.35
CA ASP A 44 19.95 -13.72 21.81
C ASP A 44 20.39 -12.57 20.88
N HIS A 45 19.52 -12.09 19.99
CA HIS A 45 19.87 -11.01 19.06
C HIS A 45 20.26 -9.72 19.83
N PRO A 46 21.42 -9.08 19.52
CA PRO A 46 22.01 -8.04 20.37
C PRO A 46 21.31 -6.68 20.32
N LYS A 47 20.55 -6.37 19.25
CA LYS A 47 19.76 -5.14 19.15
C LYS A 47 18.34 -5.35 19.68
N SER A 48 17.70 -4.25 20.07
CA SER A 48 16.26 -4.26 20.33
C SER A 48 15.50 -4.43 19.01
N LEU A 49 14.56 -5.37 18.98
CA LEU A 49 13.69 -5.65 17.84
C LEU A 49 12.29 -5.05 18.02
N LYS A 50 11.97 -4.54 19.21
CA LYS A 50 10.71 -3.85 19.49
C LYS A 50 10.48 -2.70 18.51
N GLY A 51 9.29 -2.69 17.91
CA GLY A 51 8.89 -1.70 16.92
C GLY A 51 9.08 -2.14 15.47
N ASN A 52 9.83 -3.23 15.22
CA ASN A 52 9.88 -3.87 13.91
C ASN A 52 8.60 -4.71 13.66
N ASN A 53 7.49 -4.02 13.36
CA ASN A 53 6.18 -4.65 13.22
C ASN A 53 6.15 -5.73 12.13
N ASP A 54 6.90 -5.57 11.05
CA ASP A 54 7.01 -6.53 9.96
C ASP A 54 7.45 -7.93 10.46
N LEU A 55 8.33 -7.96 11.47
CA LEU A 55 8.87 -9.19 12.07
C LEU A 55 7.81 -10.02 12.81
N LEU A 56 6.70 -9.40 13.22
CA LEU A 56 5.58 -10.11 13.86
C LEU A 56 4.92 -11.13 12.94
N SER A 57 5.12 -11.01 11.62
CA SER A 57 4.72 -12.05 10.66
C SER A 57 5.46 -13.38 10.91
N LEU A 58 6.67 -13.33 11.48
CA LEU A 58 7.44 -14.50 11.87
C LEU A 58 7.25 -14.87 13.36
N SER A 59 7.34 -13.88 14.25
CA SER A 59 7.33 -14.15 15.70
C SER A 59 5.94 -14.32 16.29
N LYS A 60 4.91 -13.65 15.73
CA LYS A 60 3.52 -13.65 16.22
C LYS A 60 2.50 -13.75 15.07
N PRO A 61 2.59 -14.78 14.21
CA PRO A 61 1.76 -14.89 13.01
C PRO A 61 0.25 -14.86 13.29
N GLN A 62 -0.18 -15.36 14.45
CA GLN A 62 -1.60 -15.36 14.82
C GLN A 62 -2.15 -13.95 15.05
N ILE A 63 -1.35 -13.01 15.56
CA ILE A 63 -1.78 -11.61 15.74
C ILE A 63 -2.05 -10.99 14.37
N ILE A 64 -1.13 -11.17 13.42
CA ILE A 64 -1.25 -10.64 12.05
C ILE A 64 -2.48 -11.23 11.34
N LYS A 65 -2.68 -12.55 11.42
CA LYS A 65 -3.89 -13.21 10.91
C LYS A 65 -5.18 -12.67 11.51
N ASN A 66 -5.20 -12.45 12.82
CA ASN A 66 -6.38 -11.91 13.49
C ASN A 66 -6.72 -10.50 12.99
N ILE A 67 -5.71 -9.64 12.79
CA ILE A 67 -5.91 -8.28 12.27
C ILE A 67 -6.48 -8.31 10.85
N HIS A 68 -5.92 -9.14 9.95
CA HIS A 68 -6.48 -9.32 8.60
C HIS A 68 -7.94 -9.79 8.65
N ALA A 69 -8.24 -10.77 9.52
CA ALA A 69 -9.59 -11.28 9.68
C ALA A 69 -10.56 -10.21 10.21
N GLU A 70 -10.11 -9.32 11.10
CA GLU A 70 -10.91 -8.19 11.59
C GLU A 70 -11.25 -7.21 10.46
N TYR A 71 -10.31 -6.88 9.58
CA TYR A 71 -10.58 -6.00 8.43
C TYR A 71 -11.50 -6.64 7.39
N PHE A 72 -11.37 -7.93 7.10
CA PHE A 72 -12.34 -8.61 6.23
C PHE A 72 -13.74 -8.69 6.85
N LYS A 73 -13.85 -8.90 8.17
CA LYS A 73 -15.14 -8.83 8.90
C LYS A 73 -15.75 -7.42 8.81
N ALA A 74 -14.91 -6.38 8.86
CA ALA A 74 -15.35 -5.00 8.69
C ALA A 74 -15.82 -4.67 7.27
N GLY A 75 -15.48 -5.49 6.29
CA GLY A 75 -15.96 -5.33 4.92
C GLY A 75 -14.89 -5.00 3.89
N ALA A 76 -13.60 -5.04 4.26
CA ALA A 76 -12.51 -4.94 3.29
C ALA A 76 -12.65 -5.98 2.16
N ASP A 77 -12.19 -5.59 0.98
CA ASP A 77 -12.04 -6.41 -0.23
C ASP A 77 -10.57 -6.75 -0.48
N ILE A 78 -9.69 -5.80 -0.18
CA ILE A 78 -8.24 -5.89 -0.33
C ILE A 78 -7.64 -5.66 1.06
N ILE A 79 -6.68 -6.48 1.46
CA ILE A 79 -5.85 -6.25 2.64
C ILE A 79 -4.40 -6.05 2.25
N GLU A 80 -3.69 -5.21 2.97
CA GLU A 80 -2.26 -5.02 2.83
C GLU A 80 -1.49 -6.06 3.63
N THR A 81 -0.38 -6.58 3.08
CA THR A 81 0.55 -7.42 3.84
C THR A 81 1.27 -6.59 4.89
N ASN A 82 1.64 -7.22 6.02
CA ASN A 82 2.47 -6.57 7.05
C ASN A 82 3.94 -6.54 6.61
N THR A 83 4.26 -5.69 5.62
CA THR A 83 5.56 -5.65 4.91
C THR A 83 6.04 -4.24 4.57
N PHE A 84 5.47 -3.21 5.18
CA PHE A 84 5.80 -1.81 4.91
C PHE A 84 7.31 -1.51 4.97
N SER A 85 8.04 -2.13 5.90
CA SER A 85 9.49 -1.94 6.12
C SER A 85 10.29 -3.22 5.87
N ALA A 86 9.75 -4.20 5.15
CA ALA A 86 10.37 -5.49 4.90
C ALA A 86 11.41 -5.46 3.76
N THR A 87 12.28 -4.44 3.70
CA THR A 87 13.39 -4.35 2.75
C THR A 87 14.73 -4.61 3.44
N THR A 88 15.76 -5.02 2.71
CA THR A 88 17.12 -5.15 3.25
C THR A 88 17.62 -3.84 3.87
N ILE A 89 17.23 -2.71 3.28
CA ILE A 89 17.59 -1.35 3.72
C ILE A 89 16.96 -1.03 5.07
N ALA A 90 15.64 -1.16 5.23
CA ALA A 90 14.98 -0.82 6.48
C ALA A 90 15.28 -1.83 7.60
N GLN A 91 15.38 -3.12 7.25
CA GLN A 91 15.74 -4.17 8.21
C GLN A 91 17.21 -4.07 8.70
N ALA A 92 18.06 -3.31 8.02
CA ALA A 92 19.44 -3.04 8.46
C ALA A 92 19.50 -2.29 9.80
N ASP A 93 18.50 -1.45 10.12
CA ASP A 93 18.43 -0.75 11.41
C ASP A 93 18.39 -1.76 12.58
N TYR A 94 17.78 -2.92 12.33
CA TYR A 94 17.65 -4.06 13.25
C TYR A 94 18.70 -5.17 13.04
N ASP A 95 19.69 -5.01 12.16
CA ASP A 95 20.62 -6.08 11.74
C ASP A 95 19.94 -7.34 11.15
N LEU A 96 18.77 -7.17 10.53
CA LEU A 96 17.94 -8.24 9.97
C LEU A 96 17.78 -8.19 8.45
N SER A 97 18.69 -7.52 7.72
CA SER A 97 18.61 -7.42 6.25
C SER A 97 18.46 -8.78 5.56
N HIS A 98 19.12 -9.82 6.09
CA HIS A 98 19.06 -11.19 5.58
C HIS A 98 17.68 -11.88 5.72
N LEU A 99 16.74 -11.29 6.46
CA LEU A 99 15.38 -11.79 6.63
C LEU A 99 14.36 -11.11 5.71
N ALA A 100 14.77 -10.12 4.89
CA ALA A 100 13.86 -9.35 4.06
C ALA A 100 12.96 -10.25 3.19
N TYR A 101 13.54 -11.20 2.45
CA TYR A 101 12.76 -12.17 1.68
C TYR A 101 11.76 -12.97 2.55
N THR A 102 12.23 -13.55 3.66
CA THR A 102 11.44 -14.43 4.53
C THR A 102 10.26 -13.70 5.18
N ILE A 103 10.48 -12.47 5.64
CA ILE A 103 9.41 -11.62 6.20
C ILE A 103 8.31 -11.39 5.17
N ASN A 104 8.69 -11.01 3.93
CA ASN A 104 7.71 -10.79 2.86
C ASN A 104 6.95 -12.05 2.49
N PHE A 105 7.66 -13.17 2.35
CA PHE A 105 7.06 -14.46 2.01
C PHE A 105 6.01 -14.89 3.04
N GLU A 106 6.39 -14.94 4.33
CA GLU A 106 5.45 -15.38 5.37
C GLU A 106 4.31 -14.36 5.56
N SER A 107 4.58 -13.06 5.50
CA SER A 107 3.53 -12.04 5.63
C SER A 107 2.48 -12.14 4.51
N ALA A 108 2.91 -12.29 3.26
CA ALA A 108 1.99 -12.50 2.13
C ALA A 108 1.21 -13.81 2.24
N LYS A 109 1.87 -14.89 2.69
CA LYS A 109 1.23 -16.18 2.91
C LYS A 109 0.17 -16.13 4.00
N LEU A 110 0.44 -15.48 5.14
CA LEU A 110 -0.54 -15.31 6.21
C LEU A 110 -1.77 -14.53 5.74
N ALA A 111 -1.55 -13.43 5.01
CA ALA A 111 -2.64 -12.64 4.42
C ALA A 111 -3.47 -13.47 3.42
N ARG A 112 -2.80 -14.26 2.57
CA ARG A 112 -3.43 -15.15 1.59
C ARG A 112 -4.30 -16.22 2.24
N GLU A 113 -3.78 -16.89 3.27
CA GLU A 113 -4.53 -17.91 4.02
C GLU A 113 -5.85 -17.34 4.55
N VAL A 114 -5.81 -16.15 5.17
CA VAL A 114 -7.03 -15.50 5.68
C VAL A 114 -7.96 -15.07 4.54
N ALA A 115 -7.42 -14.53 3.45
CA ALA A 115 -8.21 -14.11 2.30
C ALA A 115 -8.93 -15.30 1.63
N ASP A 116 -8.28 -16.47 1.56
CA ASP A 116 -8.87 -17.69 1.03
C ASP A 116 -9.96 -18.24 1.95
N GLU A 117 -9.75 -18.24 3.27
CA GLU A 117 -10.76 -18.63 4.26
C GLU A 117 -12.04 -17.79 4.12
N PHE A 118 -11.90 -16.46 4.02
CA PHE A 118 -13.06 -15.56 3.86
C PHE A 118 -13.72 -15.71 2.48
N THR A 119 -12.92 -15.91 1.43
CA THR A 119 -13.43 -16.17 0.07
C THR A 119 -14.24 -17.46 0.02
N ALA A 120 -13.77 -18.52 0.65
CA ALA A 120 -14.50 -19.79 0.74
C ALA A 120 -15.85 -19.64 1.47
N GLN A 121 -15.90 -18.79 2.51
CA GLN A 121 -17.14 -18.51 3.27
C GLN A 121 -18.15 -17.67 2.48
N ASN A 122 -17.70 -16.81 1.55
CA ASN A 122 -18.58 -16.03 0.69
C ASN A 122 -17.98 -15.87 -0.73
N PRO A 123 -18.16 -16.87 -1.61
CA PRO A 123 -17.51 -16.88 -2.92
C PRO A 123 -17.90 -15.75 -3.88
N THR A 124 -19.00 -15.05 -3.63
CA THR A 124 -19.46 -13.92 -4.48
C THR A 124 -18.69 -12.63 -4.24
N LYS A 125 -17.89 -12.57 -3.16
CA LYS A 125 -17.05 -11.43 -2.80
C LYS A 125 -15.59 -11.88 -2.73
N PRO A 126 -14.84 -12.08 -3.81
CA PRO A 126 -13.43 -12.52 -3.70
C PRO A 126 -12.59 -11.55 -2.86
N ARG A 127 -11.62 -12.07 -2.09
CA ARG A 127 -10.71 -11.28 -1.23
C ARG A 127 -9.31 -11.29 -1.82
N PHE A 128 -8.71 -10.11 -1.84
CA PHE A 128 -7.42 -9.88 -2.47
C PHE A 128 -6.35 -9.46 -1.46
N VAL A 129 -5.10 -9.77 -1.78
CA VAL A 129 -3.94 -9.44 -0.97
C VAL A 129 -3.03 -8.48 -1.75
N ALA A 130 -2.81 -7.29 -1.21
CA ALA A 130 -1.84 -6.33 -1.70
C ALA A 130 -0.52 -6.50 -0.96
N GLY A 131 0.53 -6.88 -1.70
CA GLY A 131 1.90 -6.89 -1.23
C GLY A 131 2.40 -5.46 -1.04
N ALA A 132 2.36 -4.96 0.20
CA ALA A 132 2.70 -3.58 0.55
C ALA A 132 4.21 -3.36 0.54
N ILE A 133 4.65 -2.30 -0.14
CA ILE A 133 6.03 -1.86 -0.28
C ILE A 133 6.08 -0.40 0.15
N GLY A 134 6.65 -0.14 1.33
CA GLY A 134 6.90 1.22 1.80
C GLY A 134 8.15 1.84 1.17
N PRO A 135 8.40 3.14 1.41
CA PRO A 135 9.41 3.92 0.69
C PRO A 135 10.85 3.75 1.20
N THR A 136 11.09 2.85 2.17
CA THR A 136 12.31 2.72 3.00
C THR A 136 12.59 3.93 3.91
N ASN A 137 13.65 3.85 4.72
CA ASN A 137 14.18 4.95 5.54
C ASN A 137 15.25 5.80 4.81
N ARG A 138 15.46 5.61 3.50
CA ARG A 138 16.44 6.35 2.68
C ARG A 138 15.75 7.08 1.53
N THR A 139 16.38 8.15 1.04
CA THR A 139 15.89 8.97 -0.09
C THR A 139 16.98 9.07 -1.14
N ALA A 140 16.62 8.87 -2.40
CA ALA A 140 17.54 8.97 -3.53
C ALA A 140 17.56 10.36 -4.16
N SER A 141 16.48 11.15 -4.02
CA SER A 141 16.41 12.49 -4.61
C SER A 141 16.91 13.60 -3.68
N LEU A 142 16.87 13.41 -2.36
CA LEU A 142 17.25 14.41 -1.36
C LEU A 142 18.56 14.04 -0.66
N SER A 143 19.38 15.05 -0.35
CA SER A 143 20.53 14.85 0.53
C SER A 143 20.06 14.85 1.99
N PRO A 144 20.48 13.87 2.82
CA PRO A 144 20.26 13.93 4.26
C PRO A 144 21.21 14.90 4.97
N ASP A 145 22.27 15.39 4.30
CA ASP A 145 23.18 16.40 4.84
C ASP A 145 22.85 17.78 4.24
N VAL A 146 22.31 18.65 5.08
CA VAL A 146 21.95 20.03 4.70
C VAL A 146 23.15 20.87 4.24
N ASN A 147 24.37 20.48 4.60
CA ASN A 147 25.60 21.17 4.21
C ASN A 147 26.20 20.64 2.91
N ASP A 148 25.77 19.47 2.44
CA ASP A 148 26.20 18.87 1.18
C ASP A 148 24.97 18.48 0.33
N PRO A 149 24.45 19.39 -0.51
CA PRO A 149 23.29 19.10 -1.35
C PRO A 149 23.55 18.03 -2.44
N GLY A 150 24.81 17.70 -2.72
CA GLY A 150 25.21 16.68 -3.70
C GLY A 150 25.27 15.26 -3.13
N TYR A 151 25.44 15.13 -1.80
CA TYR A 151 25.53 13.83 -1.15
C TYR A 151 24.23 13.01 -1.26
N ARG A 152 24.37 11.69 -1.42
CA ARG A 152 23.26 10.72 -1.38
C ARG A 152 23.68 9.52 -0.53
N ALA A 153 22.83 9.13 0.42
CA ALA A 153 23.08 7.99 1.31
C ALA A 153 22.68 6.63 0.71
N ILE A 154 22.05 6.64 -0.47
CA ILE A 154 21.60 5.45 -1.19
C ILE A 154 21.66 5.73 -2.70
N THR A 155 21.91 4.70 -3.51
CA THR A 155 21.83 4.78 -4.98
C THR A 155 20.54 4.15 -5.51
N PHE A 156 20.24 4.42 -6.78
CA PHE A 156 19.11 3.78 -7.47
C PHE A 156 19.25 2.26 -7.50
N ASP A 157 20.44 1.74 -7.82
CA ASP A 157 20.70 0.29 -7.91
C ASP A 157 20.50 -0.41 -6.57
N GLN A 158 20.95 0.20 -5.47
CA GLN A 158 20.74 -0.35 -4.12
C GLN A 158 19.26 -0.42 -3.75
N LEU A 159 18.47 0.60 -4.12
CA LEU A 159 17.02 0.58 -3.94
C LEU A 159 16.37 -0.50 -4.80
N ALA A 160 16.75 -0.60 -6.08
CA ALA A 160 16.21 -1.59 -7.00
C ALA A 160 16.49 -3.02 -6.52
N GLU A 161 17.70 -3.31 -6.03
CA GLU A 161 18.06 -4.61 -5.47
C GLU A 161 17.22 -4.95 -4.23
N ALA A 162 17.09 -3.99 -3.30
CA ALA A 162 16.30 -4.17 -2.07
C ALA A 162 14.81 -4.41 -2.36
N TYR A 163 14.23 -3.64 -3.29
CA TYR A 163 12.83 -3.84 -3.70
C TYR A 163 12.66 -5.15 -4.46
N ALA A 164 13.62 -5.56 -5.29
CA ALA A 164 13.53 -6.82 -6.03
C ALA A 164 13.49 -8.03 -5.08
N GLU A 165 14.28 -8.02 -4.00
CA GLU A 165 14.21 -9.06 -2.96
C GLU A 165 12.82 -9.11 -2.29
N GLN A 166 12.29 -7.94 -1.92
CA GLN A 166 10.95 -7.84 -1.33
C GLN A 166 9.86 -8.36 -2.29
N VAL A 167 9.87 -7.92 -3.56
CA VAL A 167 8.90 -8.37 -4.59
C VAL A 167 8.98 -9.88 -4.78
N ARG A 168 10.17 -10.48 -4.84
CA ARG A 168 10.33 -11.94 -4.95
C ARG A 168 9.65 -12.69 -3.81
N GLY A 169 9.77 -12.17 -2.58
CA GLY A 169 9.13 -12.73 -1.39
C GLY A 169 7.60 -12.59 -1.43
N LEU A 170 7.10 -11.39 -1.73
CA LEU A 170 5.65 -11.11 -1.84
C LEU A 170 4.96 -11.99 -2.89
N LEU A 171 5.57 -12.11 -4.07
CA LEU A 171 5.06 -12.97 -5.15
C LEU A 171 5.07 -14.44 -4.76
N ALA A 172 6.14 -14.91 -4.12
CA ALA A 172 6.23 -16.31 -3.67
C ALA A 172 5.21 -16.62 -2.54
N GLY A 173 4.89 -15.65 -1.69
CA GLY A 173 3.87 -15.78 -0.65
C GLY A 173 2.43 -15.68 -1.15
N GLY A 174 2.22 -15.31 -2.43
CA GLY A 174 0.91 -15.38 -3.07
C GLY A 174 0.10 -14.08 -3.07
N ALA A 175 0.77 -12.92 -3.00
CA ALA A 175 0.15 -11.61 -3.21
C ALA A 175 -0.56 -11.53 -4.57
N ASP A 176 -1.72 -10.87 -4.62
CA ASP A 176 -2.50 -10.65 -5.84
C ASP A 176 -2.15 -9.34 -6.52
N ILE A 177 -1.59 -8.38 -5.78
CA ILE A 177 -1.29 -7.02 -6.21
C ILE A 177 0.05 -6.63 -5.60
N ILE A 178 0.88 -5.88 -6.31
CA ILE A 178 2.05 -5.22 -5.71
C ILE A 178 1.71 -3.74 -5.47
N LEU A 179 1.76 -3.28 -4.23
CA LEU A 179 1.39 -1.92 -3.83
C LEU A 179 2.64 -1.16 -3.36
N VAL A 180 3.10 -0.20 -4.17
CA VAL A 180 4.14 0.76 -3.76
C VAL A 180 3.46 1.98 -3.16
N GLU A 181 3.60 2.20 -1.86
CA GLU A 181 2.79 3.15 -1.13
C GLU A 181 3.58 4.14 -0.27
N THR A 182 2.88 5.17 0.22
CA THR A 182 3.46 6.24 1.05
C THR A 182 4.69 6.86 0.38
N ILE A 183 4.63 7.01 -0.95
CA ILE A 183 5.76 7.49 -1.74
C ILE A 183 6.00 8.96 -1.44
N PHE A 184 7.03 9.25 -0.64
CA PHE A 184 7.50 10.60 -0.38
C PHE A 184 8.55 11.07 -1.41
N ASP A 185 9.28 10.12 -2.00
CA ASP A 185 10.34 10.34 -2.99
C ASP A 185 10.04 9.53 -4.27
N THR A 186 9.83 10.25 -5.37
CA THR A 186 9.46 9.62 -6.65
C THR A 186 10.60 8.82 -7.26
N LEU A 187 11.86 9.15 -6.96
CA LEU A 187 12.99 8.37 -7.46
C LEU A 187 13.05 6.98 -6.79
N ASN A 188 12.66 6.88 -5.51
CA ASN A 188 12.49 5.60 -4.83
C ASN A 188 11.37 4.77 -5.49
N ALA A 189 10.23 5.40 -5.80
CA ALA A 189 9.14 4.69 -6.48
C ALA A 189 9.53 4.20 -7.87
N LYS A 190 10.33 4.96 -8.62
CA LYS A 190 10.88 4.51 -9.90
C LYS A 190 11.84 3.33 -9.75
N ALA A 191 12.64 3.29 -8.68
CA ALA A 191 13.47 2.12 -8.37
C ALA A 191 12.63 0.89 -8.02
N ALA A 192 11.53 1.06 -7.27
CA ALA A 192 10.58 -0.02 -7.00
C ALA A 192 9.90 -0.52 -8.28
N LEU A 193 9.42 0.38 -9.15
CA LEU A 193 8.82 0.03 -10.43
C LEU A 193 9.81 -0.70 -11.35
N TYR A 194 11.07 -0.26 -11.38
CA TYR A 194 12.13 -0.95 -12.11
C TYR A 194 12.33 -2.38 -11.56
N ALA A 195 12.45 -2.52 -10.24
CA ALA A 195 12.60 -3.82 -9.59
C ALA A 195 11.43 -4.78 -9.85
N ILE A 196 10.19 -4.27 -9.87
CA ILE A 196 9.01 -5.06 -10.20
C ILE A 196 9.09 -5.58 -11.64
N GLN A 197 9.44 -4.73 -12.59
CA GLN A 197 9.60 -5.11 -14.01
C GLN A 197 10.69 -6.18 -14.18
N ASP A 198 11.86 -5.98 -13.57
CA ASP A 198 12.97 -6.97 -13.61
C ASP A 198 12.55 -8.32 -13.04
N VAL A 199 11.84 -8.34 -11.90
CA VAL A 199 11.36 -9.59 -11.29
C VAL A 199 10.25 -10.24 -12.11
N TYR A 200 9.39 -9.45 -12.76
CA TYR A 200 8.35 -9.97 -13.64
C TYR A 200 8.96 -10.61 -14.89
N GLU A 201 9.97 -9.97 -15.49
CA GLU A 201 10.75 -10.54 -16.60
C GLU A 201 11.44 -11.84 -16.18
N GLU A 202 12.15 -11.84 -15.03
CA GLU A 202 12.80 -13.02 -14.45
C GLU A 202 11.84 -14.20 -14.31
N ARG A 203 10.57 -13.92 -13.95
CA ARG A 203 9.54 -14.93 -13.68
C ARG A 203 8.59 -15.17 -14.85
N ASN A 204 8.80 -14.54 -16.00
CA ASN A 204 7.91 -14.58 -17.17
C ASN A 204 6.45 -14.20 -16.82
N ILE A 205 6.27 -13.20 -15.96
CA ILE A 205 4.98 -12.62 -15.61
C ILE A 205 4.74 -11.41 -16.54
N PRO A 206 3.63 -11.35 -17.28
CA PRO A 206 3.31 -10.17 -18.09
C PRO A 206 3.21 -8.91 -17.23
N LEU A 207 3.64 -7.77 -17.76
CA LEU A 207 3.56 -6.50 -17.05
C LEU A 207 2.13 -5.94 -17.04
N ASP A 208 1.38 -6.12 -18.15
CA ASP A 208 0.00 -5.68 -18.24
C ASP A 208 -0.93 -6.67 -17.51
N PRO A 209 -1.73 -6.22 -16.52
CA PRO A 209 -2.70 -7.09 -15.85
C PRO A 209 -3.76 -7.67 -16.79
N LYS A 210 -4.05 -7.04 -17.94
CA LYS A 210 -4.96 -7.56 -18.97
C LYS A 210 -4.39 -8.80 -19.67
N GLU A 211 -3.06 -8.97 -19.67
CA GLU A 211 -2.38 -10.14 -20.21
C GLU A 211 -2.17 -11.25 -19.18
N GLY A 212 -2.76 -11.10 -17.98
CA GLY A 212 -2.61 -12.05 -16.88
C GLY A 212 -1.46 -11.73 -15.94
N GLY A 213 -0.87 -10.54 -16.05
CA GLY A 213 0.11 -10.00 -15.10
C GLY A 213 -0.45 -9.81 -13.69
N ILE A 214 0.45 -9.68 -12.72
CA ILE A 214 0.08 -9.29 -11.35
C ILE A 214 -0.01 -7.74 -11.32
N PRO A 215 -1.18 -7.16 -11.02
CA PRO A 215 -1.36 -5.71 -11.09
C PRO A 215 -0.47 -4.92 -10.12
N ILE A 216 -0.10 -3.71 -10.52
CA ILE A 216 0.72 -2.79 -9.73
C ILE A 216 -0.13 -1.59 -9.30
N MET A 217 -0.17 -1.30 -8.00
CA MET A 217 -0.76 -0.09 -7.44
C MET A 217 0.34 0.85 -6.96
N ILE A 218 0.12 2.15 -7.16
CA ILE A 218 0.99 3.21 -6.67
C ILE A 218 0.20 4.20 -5.82
N SER A 219 0.74 4.57 -4.65
CA SER A 219 0.17 5.62 -3.81
C SER A 219 1.22 6.61 -3.32
N GLY A 220 1.02 7.88 -3.67
CA GLY A 220 1.85 8.99 -3.22
C GLY A 220 1.40 9.54 -1.87
N THR A 221 2.32 10.22 -1.17
CA THR A 221 1.97 11.04 0.00
C THR A 221 2.25 12.51 -0.27
N ILE A 222 1.25 13.36 -0.01
CA ILE A 222 1.40 14.82 -0.06
C ILE A 222 1.69 15.29 1.35
N THR A 223 2.87 15.89 1.58
CA THR A 223 3.39 16.09 2.93
C THR A 223 2.74 17.24 3.68
N ASP A 224 2.23 18.24 2.96
CA ASP A 224 1.61 19.42 3.56
C ASP A 224 0.64 20.11 2.59
N ALA A 225 0.06 21.22 3.04
CA ALA A 225 -0.88 22.04 2.27
C ALA A 225 -0.28 22.70 1.01
N SER A 226 1.04 22.63 0.78
CA SER A 226 1.64 23.08 -0.47
C SER A 226 1.27 22.19 -1.67
N GLY A 227 0.77 20.98 -1.41
CA GLY A 227 0.34 20.06 -2.45
C GLY A 227 1.48 19.32 -3.14
N ARG A 228 2.59 19.14 -2.44
CA ARG A 228 3.79 18.49 -2.96
C ARG A 228 4.17 17.24 -2.18
N THR A 229 4.82 16.31 -2.85
CA THR A 229 5.58 15.25 -2.19
C THR A 229 6.78 15.85 -1.46
N LEU A 230 7.44 15.07 -0.59
CA LEU A 230 8.66 15.51 0.09
C LEU A 230 9.77 15.88 -0.91
N SER A 231 9.85 15.15 -2.03
CA SER A 231 10.76 15.45 -3.14
C SER A 231 10.32 16.65 -4.01
N GLY A 232 9.29 17.40 -3.61
CA GLY A 232 8.86 18.65 -4.22
C GLY A 232 7.97 18.52 -5.47
N GLN A 233 7.51 17.31 -5.83
CA GLN A 233 6.66 17.12 -7.01
C GLN A 233 5.20 17.46 -6.71
N THR A 234 4.52 18.10 -7.66
CA THR A 234 3.05 18.24 -7.63
C THR A 234 2.40 16.90 -7.94
N THR A 235 1.11 16.75 -7.61
CA THR A 235 0.35 15.52 -7.92
C THR A 235 0.36 15.15 -9.40
N GLU A 236 0.29 16.14 -10.29
CA GLU A 236 0.37 15.90 -11.74
C GLU A 236 1.77 15.48 -12.18
N ALA A 237 2.83 16.13 -11.67
CA ALA A 237 4.19 15.75 -11.98
C ALA A 237 4.52 14.34 -11.48
N PHE A 238 4.00 13.97 -10.31
CA PHE A 238 4.07 12.62 -9.78
C PHE A 238 3.41 11.61 -10.71
N LEU A 239 2.15 11.84 -11.11
CA LEU A 239 1.42 11.01 -12.06
C LEU A 239 2.22 10.79 -13.35
N ILE A 240 2.66 11.87 -14.00
CA ILE A 240 3.46 11.78 -15.24
C ILE A 240 4.73 10.94 -15.03
N SER A 241 5.40 11.09 -13.89
CA SER A 241 6.67 10.41 -13.59
C SER A 241 6.52 8.89 -13.47
N ILE A 242 5.33 8.39 -13.10
CA ILE A 242 5.05 6.97 -12.84
C ILE A 242 4.18 6.30 -13.92
N SER A 243 3.57 7.07 -14.84
CA SER A 243 2.69 6.55 -15.91
C SER A 243 3.37 5.71 -17.01
N HIS A 244 4.68 5.46 -16.92
CA HIS A 244 5.41 4.62 -17.89
C HIS A 244 5.22 3.11 -17.67
N VAL A 245 4.48 2.73 -16.63
CA VAL A 245 4.13 1.33 -16.29
C VAL A 245 2.60 1.17 -16.40
N PRO A 246 2.07 0.03 -16.88
CA PRO A 246 0.63 -0.23 -16.93
C PRO A 246 0.07 -0.48 -15.52
N LEU A 247 -0.17 0.61 -14.78
CA LEU A 247 -0.66 0.54 -13.40
C LEU A 247 -2.12 0.11 -13.34
N LEU A 248 -2.47 -0.65 -12.30
CA LEU A 248 -3.86 -0.87 -11.92
C LEU A 248 -4.48 0.44 -11.44
N SER A 249 -3.83 1.06 -10.45
CA SER A 249 -4.30 2.30 -9.86
C SER A 249 -3.18 3.23 -9.43
N VAL A 250 -3.48 4.52 -9.46
CA VAL A 250 -2.69 5.58 -8.82
C VAL A 250 -3.53 6.26 -7.75
N GLY A 251 -2.95 6.53 -6.59
CA GLY A 251 -3.67 7.12 -5.49
C GLY A 251 -2.84 7.98 -4.58
N LEU A 252 -3.49 8.39 -3.49
CA LEU A 252 -2.84 9.12 -2.40
C LEU A 252 -3.25 8.54 -1.05
N ASN A 253 -2.29 8.50 -0.13
CA ASN A 253 -2.49 8.01 1.23
C ASN A 253 -1.66 8.80 2.25
N CYS A 254 -2.03 8.63 3.52
CA CYS A 254 -1.33 9.22 4.66
C CYS A 254 -1.27 10.76 4.62
N ALA A 255 -0.51 11.32 5.58
CA ALA A 255 -0.19 12.74 5.83
C ALA A 255 -1.37 13.70 6.03
N LEU A 256 -2.34 13.72 5.11
CA LEU A 256 -3.49 14.61 5.10
C LEU A 256 -4.78 13.85 5.49
N GLY A 257 -5.69 14.57 6.12
CA GLY A 257 -7.07 14.14 6.27
C GLY A 257 -7.82 14.19 4.93
N ALA A 258 -9.04 13.61 4.90
CA ALA A 258 -9.84 13.56 3.68
C ALA A 258 -10.14 14.95 3.10
N LYS A 259 -10.46 15.95 3.95
CA LYS A 259 -10.78 17.29 3.48
C LYS A 259 -9.61 17.95 2.72
N GLU A 260 -8.40 17.82 3.26
CA GLU A 260 -7.18 18.40 2.71
C GLU A 260 -6.69 17.64 1.47
N LEU A 261 -6.98 16.34 1.38
CA LEU A 261 -6.57 15.49 0.25
C LEU A 261 -7.39 15.75 -1.02
N ARG A 262 -8.64 16.24 -0.88
CA ARG A 262 -9.61 16.44 -1.96
C ARG A 262 -9.05 17.13 -3.22
N PRO A 263 -8.40 18.31 -3.16
CA PRO A 263 -7.93 19.01 -4.37
C PRO A 263 -6.92 18.18 -5.17
N TYR A 264 -6.07 17.41 -4.50
CA TYR A 264 -5.04 16.58 -5.14
C TYR A 264 -5.64 15.32 -5.74
N LEU A 265 -6.60 14.71 -5.04
CA LEU A 265 -7.35 13.58 -5.56
C LEU A 265 -8.11 13.94 -6.85
N LYS A 266 -8.67 15.17 -6.92
CA LYS A 266 -9.33 15.67 -8.13
C LYS A 266 -8.39 15.75 -9.33
N VAL A 267 -7.11 16.04 -9.13
CA VAL A 267 -6.10 16.01 -10.20
C VAL A 267 -5.96 14.60 -10.75
N LEU A 268 -5.80 13.60 -9.87
CA LEU A 268 -5.71 12.19 -10.29
C LEU A 268 -6.99 11.72 -10.98
N ALA A 269 -8.16 12.02 -10.41
CA ALA A 269 -9.45 11.65 -10.99
C ALA A 269 -9.66 12.21 -12.41
N ASN A 270 -9.13 13.39 -12.70
CA ASN A 270 -9.25 14.01 -14.02
C ASN A 270 -8.19 13.56 -15.02
N LYS A 271 -6.97 13.24 -14.56
CA LYS A 271 -5.80 13.07 -15.45
C LYS A 271 -5.28 11.64 -15.52
N ALA A 272 -5.61 10.77 -14.57
CA ALA A 272 -5.08 9.42 -14.55
C ALA A 272 -5.80 8.53 -15.58
N PRO A 273 -5.05 7.85 -16.48
CA PRO A 273 -5.62 6.82 -17.35
C PRO A 273 -5.90 5.51 -16.59
N PHE A 274 -5.48 5.42 -15.33
CA PHE A 274 -5.64 4.26 -14.44
C PHE A 274 -6.81 4.43 -13.48
N PHE A 275 -7.15 3.38 -12.73
CA PHE A 275 -8.07 3.51 -11.59
C PHE A 275 -7.47 4.44 -10.52
N VAL A 276 -8.34 5.02 -9.69
CA VAL A 276 -7.90 5.95 -8.63
C VAL A 276 -8.19 5.38 -7.26
N SER A 277 -7.19 5.40 -6.38
CA SER A 277 -7.31 4.99 -4.98
C SER A 277 -7.12 6.16 -4.02
N ALA A 278 -7.77 6.11 -2.85
CA ALA A 278 -7.46 7.00 -1.74
C ALA A 278 -7.70 6.29 -0.41
N TYR A 279 -6.77 6.48 0.53
CA TYR A 279 -6.89 5.92 1.87
C TYR A 279 -6.26 6.89 2.89
N PRO A 280 -7.01 7.95 3.29
CA PRO A 280 -6.51 8.99 4.18
C PRO A 280 -6.36 8.50 5.62
N ASN A 281 -5.67 9.30 6.44
CA ASN A 281 -5.62 9.08 7.90
C ASN A 281 -6.98 9.39 8.55
N ALA A 282 -7.19 8.87 9.76
CA ALA A 282 -8.30 9.27 10.63
C ALA A 282 -8.04 10.67 11.24
N GLY A 283 -7.98 11.69 10.38
CA GLY A 283 -7.60 13.06 10.74
C GLY A 283 -6.10 13.26 10.89
N LEU A 284 -5.71 14.41 11.44
CA LEU A 284 -4.33 14.69 11.80
C LEU A 284 -4.02 14.13 13.20
N PRO A 285 -2.79 13.65 13.45
CA PRO A 285 -2.42 13.20 14.78
C PRO A 285 -2.45 14.37 15.79
N ASN A 286 -2.94 14.09 16.99
CA ASN A 286 -2.93 15.05 18.11
C ASN A 286 -1.51 15.18 18.72
N GLU A 287 -1.37 16.01 19.75
CA GLU A 287 -0.08 16.27 20.41
C GLU A 287 0.59 15.01 21.00
N PHE A 288 -0.18 13.93 21.21
CA PHE A 288 0.29 12.64 21.69
C PHE A 288 0.51 11.62 20.56
N GLY A 289 0.38 12.04 19.29
CA GLY A 289 0.50 11.16 18.12
C GLY A 289 -0.70 10.25 17.89
N GLN A 290 -1.83 10.49 18.55
CA GLN A 290 -3.06 9.69 18.43
C GLN A 290 -4.03 10.30 17.43
N TYR A 291 -4.94 9.49 16.90
CA TYR A 291 -5.93 9.91 15.91
C TYR A 291 -7.32 9.88 16.54
N ASP A 292 -7.95 11.06 16.65
CA ASP A 292 -9.21 11.24 17.39
C ASP A 292 -10.45 11.23 16.48
N GLN A 293 -10.28 11.30 15.16
CA GLN A 293 -11.40 11.30 14.22
C GLN A 293 -12.15 9.97 14.28
N GLY A 294 -13.47 10.02 14.47
CA GLY A 294 -14.31 8.83 14.50
C GLY A 294 -14.70 8.32 13.11
N ALA A 295 -15.10 7.05 13.04
CA ALA A 295 -15.50 6.36 11.80
C ALA A 295 -16.56 7.11 10.97
N ASN A 296 -17.63 7.60 11.62
CA ASN A 296 -18.69 8.32 10.92
C ASN A 296 -18.22 9.69 10.39
N GLU A 297 -17.38 10.39 11.16
CA GLU A 297 -16.84 11.68 10.75
C GLU A 297 -15.91 11.52 9.54
N MET A 298 -15.02 10.53 9.57
CA MET A 298 -14.15 10.20 8.44
C MET A 298 -14.98 9.83 7.20
N ALA A 299 -16.01 8.98 7.35
CA ALA A 299 -16.90 8.61 6.26
C ALA A 299 -17.64 9.82 5.68
N ASP A 300 -18.15 10.74 6.52
CA ASP A 300 -18.80 11.96 6.07
C ASP A 300 -17.87 12.84 5.22
N GLN A 301 -16.59 12.97 5.59
CA GLN A 301 -15.62 13.74 4.81
C GLN A 301 -15.26 13.07 3.47
N VAL A 302 -15.09 11.75 3.47
CA VAL A 302 -14.76 10.98 2.26
C VAL A 302 -15.95 10.90 1.29
N ARG A 303 -17.20 11.04 1.78
CA ARG A 303 -18.42 10.98 0.96
C ARG A 303 -18.37 11.88 -0.27
N ASP A 304 -17.76 13.05 -0.15
CA ASP A 304 -17.67 14.00 -1.26
C ASP A 304 -16.79 13.46 -2.40
N PHE A 305 -15.79 12.62 -2.10
CA PHE A 305 -15.00 11.94 -3.13
C PHE A 305 -15.87 11.02 -3.99
N LEU A 306 -16.76 10.29 -3.33
CA LEU A 306 -17.63 9.30 -3.97
C LEU A 306 -18.77 9.97 -4.75
N LYS A 307 -19.35 11.06 -4.21
CA LYS A 307 -20.35 11.87 -4.91
C LYS A 307 -19.84 12.45 -6.21
N GLU A 308 -18.58 12.87 -6.24
CA GLU A 308 -17.92 13.41 -7.42
C GLU A 308 -17.37 12.32 -8.35
N GLY A 309 -17.56 11.03 -8.01
CA GLY A 309 -17.10 9.92 -8.83
C GLY A 309 -15.58 9.86 -8.99
N MET A 310 -14.83 10.23 -7.95
CA MET A 310 -13.36 10.35 -8.04
C MET A 310 -12.60 9.04 -7.82
N LEU A 311 -13.24 8.00 -7.26
CA LEU A 311 -12.55 6.83 -6.72
C LEU A 311 -13.03 5.49 -7.29
N ASN A 312 -12.10 4.53 -7.31
CA ASN A 312 -12.32 3.11 -7.58
C ASN A 312 -11.96 2.24 -6.36
N ILE A 313 -10.98 2.67 -5.56
CA ILE A 313 -10.55 1.99 -4.34
C ILE A 313 -10.55 3.01 -3.19
N LEU A 314 -11.12 2.63 -2.05
CA LEU A 314 -11.18 3.45 -0.86
C LEU A 314 -10.70 2.64 0.35
N GLY A 315 -9.86 3.21 1.21
CA GLY A 315 -9.43 2.56 2.45
C GLY A 315 -9.11 3.54 3.56
N GLY A 316 -8.30 3.09 4.51
CA GLY A 316 -7.80 3.91 5.61
C GLY A 316 -6.29 3.74 5.82
N CYS A 317 -5.62 4.81 6.27
CA CYS A 317 -4.22 4.74 6.69
C CYS A 317 -4.12 4.93 8.22
N CYS A 318 -3.16 5.70 8.73
CA CYS A 318 -2.90 5.84 10.15
C CYS A 318 -4.14 6.25 10.96
N GLY A 319 -4.35 5.58 12.09
CA GLY A 319 -5.48 5.83 12.99
C GLY A 319 -6.77 5.10 12.63
N THR A 320 -6.85 4.52 11.42
CA THR A 320 -8.05 3.81 10.98
C THR A 320 -8.14 2.40 11.55
N THR A 321 -9.37 1.96 11.80
CA THR A 321 -9.70 0.73 12.54
C THR A 321 -10.78 -0.05 11.80
N PRO A 322 -11.10 -1.30 12.19
CA PRO A 322 -12.24 -2.04 11.63
C PRO A 322 -13.55 -1.26 11.65
N GLU A 323 -13.80 -0.43 12.68
CA GLU A 323 -14.97 0.45 12.73
C GLU A 323 -14.99 1.48 11.60
N HIS A 324 -13.83 2.06 11.27
CA HIS A 324 -13.67 2.99 10.15
C HIS A 324 -13.94 2.28 8.82
N ILE A 325 -13.29 1.13 8.59
CA ILE A 325 -13.44 0.35 7.36
C ILE A 325 -14.89 -0.08 7.15
N SER A 326 -15.59 -0.46 8.23
CA SER A 326 -17.02 -0.76 8.17
C SER A 326 -17.83 0.46 7.74
N ALA A 327 -17.62 1.64 8.33
CA ALA A 327 -18.34 2.85 7.93
C ALA A 327 -18.07 3.23 6.46
N LEU A 328 -16.82 3.13 6.01
CA LEU A 328 -16.43 3.39 4.62
C LEU A 328 -17.07 2.38 3.65
N ALA A 329 -17.06 1.08 3.98
CA ALA A 329 -17.67 0.03 3.16
C ALA A 329 -19.18 0.21 3.00
N HIS A 330 -19.89 0.46 4.12
CA HIS A 330 -21.34 0.71 4.08
C HIS A 330 -21.69 1.95 3.26
N MET A 331 -20.89 3.02 3.39
CA MET A 331 -21.10 4.23 2.60
C MET A 331 -20.86 3.97 1.12
N ALA A 332 -19.71 3.40 0.76
CA ALA A 332 -19.25 3.22 -0.62
C ALA A 332 -20.18 2.33 -1.45
N ALA A 333 -20.87 1.38 -0.83
CA ALA A 333 -21.86 0.51 -1.49
C ALA A 333 -23.01 1.29 -2.18
N ASN A 334 -23.24 2.56 -1.81
CA ASN A 334 -24.28 3.40 -2.40
C ASN A 334 -23.80 4.24 -3.59
N PHE A 335 -22.53 4.12 -3.98
CA PHE A 335 -21.91 4.93 -5.03
C PHE A 335 -21.39 4.05 -6.16
N GLN A 336 -21.30 4.64 -7.35
CA GLN A 336 -20.71 4.01 -8.52
C GLN A 336 -19.20 4.32 -8.58
N PRO A 337 -18.37 3.39 -9.06
CA PRO A 337 -16.94 3.65 -9.23
C PRO A 337 -16.69 4.70 -10.31
N ARG A 338 -15.55 5.38 -10.23
CA ARG A 338 -15.05 6.25 -11.29
C ARG A 338 -14.96 5.48 -12.61
N LYS A 339 -15.51 6.04 -13.69
CA LYS A 339 -15.36 5.48 -15.04
C LYS A 339 -14.04 5.94 -15.65
N LEU A 340 -13.30 5.01 -16.22
CA LEU A 340 -12.17 5.33 -17.09
C LEU A 340 -12.72 5.89 -18.41
N GLN A 341 -12.10 6.93 -18.96
CA GLN A 341 -12.46 7.43 -20.28
C GLN A 341 -11.92 6.42 -21.32
N GLU A 342 -12.77 5.96 -22.23
CA GLU A 342 -12.41 4.94 -23.25
C GLU A 342 -11.52 5.51 -24.39
N GLU A 343 -11.23 6.81 -24.41
CA GLU A 343 -10.78 7.54 -25.62
C GLU A 343 -9.25 7.76 -25.80
N GLU A 344 -8.34 7.17 -25.02
CA GLU A 344 -6.88 7.38 -25.22
C GLU A 344 -6.06 6.08 -25.35
N LEU A 345 -6.65 5.01 -25.90
CA LEU A 345 -5.92 3.78 -26.26
C LEU A 345 -5.59 3.65 -27.76
N GLU A 346 -6.14 4.53 -28.61
CA GLU A 346 -5.90 4.47 -30.07
C GLU A 346 -4.87 5.49 -30.61
N GLU A 347 -4.53 6.56 -29.88
CA GLU A 347 -3.66 7.65 -30.41
C GLU A 347 -2.16 7.56 -30.06
N THR A 348 -1.68 6.48 -29.43
CA THR A 348 -0.23 6.31 -29.11
C THR A 348 0.50 5.31 -30.01
N LEU A 349 -0.10 4.91 -31.14
CA LEU A 349 0.51 3.96 -32.08
C LEU A 349 0.62 4.45 -33.53
N ASP A 350 0.48 5.76 -33.78
CA ASP A 350 0.83 6.37 -35.08
C ASP A 350 2.12 7.21 -35.03
#